data_AF-A0AAD8R084-F1
#
_entry.id   AF-A0AAD8R084-F1
#
_cell.length_a   1.000
_cell.length_b   1.000
_cell.length_c   1.000
_cell.angle_alpha   90.00
_cell.angle_beta   90.00
_cell.angle_gamma   90.00
#
_symmetry.space_group_name_H-M   'P 1'
#
loop_
_entity.id
_entity.type
_entity.pdbx_description
1 polymer ?
#
loop_
_entity_poly.entity_id
_entity_poly.type
_entity_poly.pdbx_seq_one_letter_code
_entity_poly.pdbx_strand_id
1 'polypeptide(L)'
;MKIVHQHGPCSPLADGHGKPPSHAEILAADQNRVDSIQHRVSATTTGKLTKRAIPVETALKKKPAGHSTSSSTPSLPASSGRALGTGNYVVTIGLGTPASPYTVVFDTGSDTTWVQCRPCVVKCYKQKQPLFDPAKSSTYANISCTDPACADLDQSGCSGGHCLYGLQYGDGSSTVGFFAQDTLTIAHDAVKGFRFGCGEKNSGLFGKAAGLMGLGRGSTSLTVQATAKYGGAFAYCLPASSSGTTGHLDFGPGAAPANAKLTPMLTDKGQTFYYVGLTGIRVGGEQLSIPESVFSTGGTIVDSGTVITRLPATANAALSSAFDKAMAAKGYKKAPAFSILDTCYDFTGISEAALPAVSLVFQGGATLDVDASGIMFAVTPAQVCLAFASNGDDTSVGIIGNTQQKTHAVLFDLGKKTVGFAPGAC
;
A
#
# COMPACT_ATOMS: atom_id res chain seq x y z
N MET A 1 23.98 11.09 26.48
CA MET A 1 23.22 10.56 25.32
C MET A 1 23.63 11.34 24.09
N LYS A 2 24.14 10.67 23.04
CA LYS A 2 24.60 11.31 21.81
C LYS A 2 23.42 11.31 20.82
N ILE A 3 22.87 12.48 20.51
CA ILE A 3 21.80 12.62 19.52
C ILE A 3 22.46 12.47 18.15
N VAL A 4 22.11 11.41 17.41
CA VAL A 4 22.64 11.16 16.07
C VAL A 4 21.53 11.38 15.05
N HIS A 5 21.81 12.18 14.03
CA HIS A 5 20.90 12.50 12.94
C HIS A 5 20.45 11.23 12.19
N GLN A 6 19.16 11.11 11.88
CA GLN A 6 18.55 9.92 11.24
C GLN A 6 19.20 9.55 9.89
N HIS A 7 19.76 10.55 9.19
CA HIS A 7 20.48 10.40 7.93
C HIS A 7 21.99 10.71 8.05
N GLY A 8 22.51 10.80 9.27
CA GLY A 8 23.93 11.00 9.50
C GLY A 8 24.73 9.73 9.18
N PRO A 9 26.02 9.86 8.84
CA PRO A 9 26.90 8.72 8.53
C PRO A 9 27.07 7.71 9.68
N CYS A 10 26.56 8.02 10.87
CA CYS A 10 26.57 7.14 12.05
C CYS A 10 25.20 6.51 12.38
N SER A 11 24.21 6.57 11.46
CA SER A 11 22.89 5.98 11.68
C SER A 11 22.94 4.44 11.60
N PRO A 12 22.42 3.70 12.59
CA PRO A 12 22.44 2.23 12.62
C PRO A 12 21.52 1.57 11.56
N LEU A 13 20.90 2.37 10.68
CA LEU A 13 20.03 1.92 9.59
C LEU A 13 20.76 1.76 8.24
N ALA A 14 22.09 1.77 8.21
CA ALA A 14 22.92 1.58 7.02
C ALA A 14 23.38 0.11 6.84
N ASP A 15 23.41 -0.39 5.61
CA ASP A 15 24.02 -1.68 5.24
C ASP A 15 24.92 -1.46 4.03
N GLY A 16 26.07 -2.14 4.03
CA GLY A 16 27.08 -2.17 2.96
C GLY A 16 27.72 -0.82 2.64
N HIS A 17 26.90 0.11 2.11
CA HIS A 17 27.24 1.50 1.76
C HIS A 17 26.21 2.54 2.25
N GLY A 18 25.10 2.13 2.89
CA GLY A 18 24.32 2.97 3.80
C GLY A 18 23.51 4.14 3.24
N LYS A 19 23.35 4.26 1.91
CA LYS A 19 22.54 5.34 1.32
C LYS A 19 21.09 4.88 1.06
N PRO A 20 20.07 5.71 1.36
CA PRO A 20 18.70 5.44 0.94
C PRO A 20 18.60 5.45 -0.60
N PRO A 21 17.60 4.76 -1.18
CA PRO A 21 17.41 4.72 -2.63
C PRO A 21 17.20 6.13 -3.16
N SER A 22 17.75 6.36 -4.35
CA SER A 22 17.50 7.56 -5.13
C SER A 22 16.03 7.66 -5.53
N HIS A 23 15.58 8.87 -5.86
CA HIS A 23 14.23 9.07 -6.37
C HIS A 23 13.99 8.27 -7.67
N ALA A 24 15.01 8.12 -8.53
CA ALA A 24 14.90 7.33 -9.76
C ALA A 24 14.68 5.83 -9.46
N GLU A 25 15.38 5.26 -8.48
CA GLU A 25 15.19 3.86 -8.07
C GLU A 25 13.79 3.63 -7.47
N ILE A 26 13.29 4.59 -6.67
CA ILE A 26 11.92 4.53 -6.14
C ILE A 26 10.90 4.54 -7.28
N LEU A 27 11.02 5.44 -8.25
CA LEU A 27 10.08 5.54 -9.37
C LEU A 27 10.19 4.35 -10.34
N ALA A 28 11.37 3.75 -10.51
CA ALA A 28 11.53 2.52 -11.29
C ALA A 28 10.85 1.32 -10.61
N ALA A 29 11.04 1.14 -9.30
CA ALA A 29 10.34 0.12 -8.53
C ALA A 29 8.82 0.32 -8.55
N ASP A 30 8.38 1.58 -8.46
CA ASP A 30 6.97 1.97 -8.58
C ASP A 30 6.39 1.62 -9.95
N GLN A 31 7.10 1.90 -11.04
CA GLN A 31 6.62 1.52 -12.38
C GLN A 31 6.47 0.00 -12.52
N ASN A 32 7.43 -0.77 -12.03
CA ASN A 32 7.32 -2.23 -12.09
C ASN A 32 6.14 -2.76 -11.25
N ARG A 33 5.83 -2.11 -10.11
CA ARG A 33 4.64 -2.43 -9.30
C ARG A 33 3.36 -2.22 -10.11
N VAL A 34 3.26 -1.09 -10.80
CA VAL A 34 2.13 -0.75 -11.68
C VAL A 34 1.99 -1.80 -12.78
N ASP A 35 3.06 -2.14 -13.48
CA ASP A 35 3.03 -3.12 -14.58
C ASP A 35 2.53 -4.49 -14.11
N SER A 36 2.90 -4.92 -12.90
CA SER A 36 2.36 -6.16 -12.31
C SER A 36 0.89 -6.07 -11.95
N ILE A 37 0.41 -4.92 -11.45
CA ILE A 37 -1.02 -4.72 -11.20
C ILE A 37 -1.77 -4.81 -12.54
N GLN A 38 -1.31 -4.12 -13.58
CA GLN A 38 -1.93 -4.16 -14.91
C GLN A 38 -1.99 -5.60 -15.46
N HIS A 39 -0.90 -6.36 -15.31
CA HIS A 39 -0.85 -7.76 -15.72
C HIS A 39 -1.85 -8.62 -14.93
N ARG A 40 -1.93 -8.46 -13.60
CA ARG A 40 -2.88 -9.21 -12.74
C ARG A 40 -4.33 -8.89 -13.06
N VAL A 41 -4.65 -7.62 -13.30
CA VAL A 41 -6.00 -7.18 -13.69
C VAL A 41 -6.35 -7.77 -15.06
N SER A 42 -5.46 -7.65 -16.05
CA SER A 42 -5.67 -8.20 -17.39
C SER A 42 -5.85 -9.73 -17.40
N ALA A 43 -5.07 -10.46 -16.61
CA ALA A 43 -5.19 -11.91 -16.48
C ALA A 43 -6.51 -12.34 -15.82
N THR A 44 -7.06 -11.50 -14.93
CA THR A 44 -8.38 -11.72 -14.31
C THR A 44 -9.50 -11.48 -15.32
N THR A 45 -9.44 -10.37 -16.06
CA THR A 45 -10.45 -10.01 -17.08
C THR A 45 -10.49 -11.01 -18.25
N THR A 46 -9.35 -11.57 -18.64
CA THR A 46 -9.25 -12.56 -19.73
C THR A 46 -9.55 -14.00 -19.31
N GLY A 47 -9.92 -14.24 -18.04
CA GLY A 47 -10.23 -15.57 -17.52
C GLY A 47 -9.04 -16.54 -17.43
N LYS A 48 -7.80 -16.06 -17.64
CA LYS A 48 -6.58 -16.88 -17.52
C LYS A 48 -6.22 -17.22 -16.08
N LEU A 49 -6.69 -16.43 -15.11
CA LEU A 49 -6.65 -16.77 -13.68
C LEU A 49 -8.05 -17.22 -13.24
N THR A 50 -8.32 -18.53 -13.26
CA THR A 50 -9.51 -19.08 -12.62
C THR A 50 -9.28 -19.11 -11.10
N LYS A 51 -10.06 -18.38 -10.31
CA LYS A 51 -10.06 -18.56 -8.85
C LYS A 51 -11.38 -19.15 -8.37
N ARG A 52 -11.28 -20.23 -7.59
CA ARG A 52 -12.34 -20.65 -6.66
C ARG A 52 -12.47 -19.55 -5.62
N ALA A 53 -13.65 -18.95 -5.54
CA ALA A 53 -13.97 -17.98 -4.50
C ALA A 53 -14.20 -18.71 -3.16
N ILE A 54 -13.56 -18.25 -2.09
CA ILE A 54 -14.32 -18.09 -0.85
C ILE A 54 -14.84 -16.65 -0.92
N PRO A 55 -16.14 -16.43 -1.17
CA PRO A 55 -16.70 -15.09 -1.14
C PRO A 55 -16.32 -14.42 0.18
N VAL A 56 -15.87 -13.18 0.14
CA VAL A 56 -15.76 -12.31 1.33
C VAL A 56 -17.07 -12.37 2.15
N GLU A 57 -18.21 -12.59 1.48
CA GLU A 57 -19.52 -12.86 2.09
C GLU A 57 -19.53 -14.06 3.05
N THR A 58 -18.77 -15.13 2.80
CA THR A 58 -18.69 -16.30 3.70
C THR A 58 -17.90 -15.97 4.97
N ALA A 59 -16.86 -15.11 4.86
CA ALA A 59 -16.12 -14.61 6.03
C ALA A 59 -16.96 -13.61 6.84
N LEU A 60 -17.72 -12.73 6.17
CA LEU A 60 -18.62 -11.76 6.78
C LEU A 60 -19.87 -12.39 7.42
N LYS A 61 -20.28 -13.61 7.01
CA LYS A 61 -21.40 -14.37 7.61
C LYS A 61 -21.08 -14.93 9.00
N LYS A 62 -19.81 -14.98 9.42
CA LYS A 62 -19.47 -15.33 10.80
C LYS A 62 -19.86 -14.16 11.71
N LYS A 63 -20.89 -14.35 12.56
CA LYS A 63 -21.33 -13.35 13.53
C LYS A 63 -20.12 -12.80 14.29
N PRO A 64 -19.94 -11.47 14.41
CA PRO A 64 -18.92 -10.91 15.28
C PRO A 64 -19.16 -11.45 16.69
N ALA A 65 -18.10 -11.91 17.36
CA ALA A 65 -18.16 -12.15 18.80
C ALA A 65 -18.65 -10.86 19.47
N GLY A 66 -19.56 -10.98 20.45
CA GLY A 66 -20.29 -9.86 21.04
C GLY A 66 -19.44 -8.60 21.23
N HIS A 67 -19.95 -7.48 20.73
CA HIS A 67 -19.28 -6.18 20.83
C HIS A 67 -19.13 -5.81 22.31
N SER A 68 -17.92 -5.99 22.85
CA SER A 68 -17.51 -5.30 24.07
C SER A 68 -17.34 -3.82 23.70
N THR A 69 -18.31 -3.01 24.09
CA THR A 69 -18.27 -1.56 23.95
C THR A 69 -17.31 -0.97 24.99
N SER A 70 -15.99 -1.17 24.87
CA SER A 70 -14.99 -0.33 25.56
C SER A 70 -13.49 -0.57 25.24
N SER A 71 -13.07 -1.35 24.22
CA SER A 71 -11.63 -1.44 23.90
C SER A 71 -11.26 -0.50 22.74
N SER A 72 -10.32 0.41 22.97
CA SER A 72 -9.67 1.22 21.92
C SER A 72 -9.31 0.36 20.70
N THR A 73 -9.64 0.82 19.50
CA THR A 73 -9.24 0.15 18.25
C THR A 73 -7.72 -0.06 18.22
N PRO A 74 -7.21 -1.26 17.87
CA PRO A 74 -5.79 -1.47 17.74
C PRO A 74 -5.19 -0.53 16.69
N SER A 75 -4.23 0.28 17.12
CA SER A 75 -3.58 1.31 16.31
C SER A 75 -2.07 1.08 16.27
N LEU A 76 -1.53 0.94 15.06
CA LEU A 76 -0.10 0.82 14.82
C LEU A 76 0.46 2.15 14.33
N PRO A 77 1.51 2.71 14.96
CA PRO A 77 2.21 3.87 14.42
C PRO A 77 2.77 3.57 13.02
N ALA A 78 2.38 4.39 12.05
CA ALA A 78 2.83 4.29 10.67
C ALA A 78 3.87 5.37 10.36
N SER A 79 4.89 5.01 9.57
CA SER A 79 5.95 5.93 9.17
C SER A 79 6.43 5.66 7.75
N SER A 80 7.09 6.64 7.13
CA SER A 80 7.72 6.44 5.83
C SER A 80 8.82 5.38 5.92
N GLY A 81 8.78 4.39 5.01
CA GLY A 81 9.79 3.35 4.89
C GLY A 81 11.07 3.80 4.16
N ARG A 82 11.22 5.10 3.84
CA ARG A 82 12.40 5.62 3.13
C ARG A 82 13.71 5.32 3.86
N ALA A 83 13.71 5.39 5.19
CA ALA A 83 14.87 5.03 6.02
C ALA A 83 15.20 3.53 5.99
N LEU A 84 14.26 2.69 5.56
CA LEU A 84 14.45 1.28 5.29
C LEU A 84 14.70 1.00 3.81
N GLY A 85 14.75 2.01 2.96
CA GLY A 85 15.03 1.85 1.54
C GLY A 85 13.83 1.49 0.68
N THR A 86 12.61 1.87 1.08
CA THR A 86 11.39 1.72 0.28
C THR A 86 10.64 3.05 0.16
N GLY A 87 9.94 3.26 -0.96
CA GLY A 87 9.01 4.38 -1.14
C GLY A 87 7.68 4.21 -0.40
N ASN A 88 7.44 3.04 0.21
CA ASN A 88 6.18 2.70 0.87
C ASN A 88 6.23 2.96 2.37
N TYR A 89 5.08 2.80 3.03
CA TYR A 89 4.92 3.05 4.46
C TYR A 89 4.99 1.76 5.27
N VAL A 90 5.48 1.88 6.50
CA VAL A 90 5.77 0.74 7.36
C VAL A 90 5.14 0.88 8.74
N VAL A 91 4.80 -0.27 9.32
CA VAL A 91 4.33 -0.45 10.69
C VAL A 91 5.15 -1.55 11.37
N THR A 92 5.13 -1.62 12.71
CA THR A 92 5.78 -2.71 13.45
C THR A 92 4.72 -3.61 14.07
N ILE A 93 4.75 -4.89 13.69
CA ILE A 93 3.91 -5.96 14.25
C ILE A 93 4.71 -6.84 15.20
N GLY A 94 4.01 -7.54 16.10
CA GLY A 94 4.59 -8.68 16.83
C GLY A 94 4.23 -10.00 16.16
N LEU A 95 5.14 -10.97 16.14
CA LEU A 95 4.89 -12.30 15.62
C LEU A 95 5.49 -13.36 16.55
N GLY A 96 4.75 -14.44 16.78
CA GLY A 96 5.16 -15.59 17.58
C GLY A 96 4.76 -15.50 19.05
N THR A 97 5.07 -16.56 19.80
CA THR A 97 4.87 -16.66 21.26
C THR A 97 6.16 -17.10 21.96
N PRO A 98 6.89 -16.19 22.64
CA PRO A 98 6.56 -14.77 22.87
C PRO A 98 6.68 -13.91 21.59
N ALA A 99 5.92 -12.81 21.55
CA ALA A 99 5.88 -11.93 20.39
C ALA A 99 7.23 -11.22 20.16
N SER A 100 7.76 -11.36 18.94
CA SER A 100 8.95 -10.66 18.47
C SER A 100 8.59 -9.56 17.45
N PRO A 101 9.23 -8.37 17.49
CA PRO A 101 8.83 -7.25 16.64
C PRO A 101 9.40 -7.34 15.22
N TYR A 102 8.58 -7.03 14.22
CA TYR A 102 8.96 -6.99 12.80
C TYR A 102 8.37 -5.75 12.12
N THR A 103 9.23 -4.94 11.49
CA THR A 103 8.79 -3.76 10.73
C THR A 103 8.49 -4.19 9.30
N VAL A 104 7.24 -4.06 8.87
CA VAL A 104 6.74 -4.53 7.59
C VAL A 104 6.13 -3.39 6.79
N VAL A 105 6.20 -3.49 5.46
CA VAL A 105 5.44 -2.61 4.56
C VAL A 105 3.98 -3.03 4.61
N PHE A 106 3.03 -2.11 4.79
CA PHE A 106 1.61 -2.44 4.66
C PHE A 106 1.11 -2.12 3.25
N ASP A 107 0.46 -3.10 2.62
CA ASP A 107 0.16 -3.07 1.19
C ASP A 107 -1.27 -3.53 0.93
N THR A 108 -2.13 -2.59 0.52
CA THR A 108 -3.53 -2.85 0.15
C THR A 108 -3.70 -3.54 -1.20
N GLY A 109 -2.64 -3.62 -2.02
CA GLY A 109 -2.66 -4.30 -3.32
C GLY A 109 -2.10 -5.74 -3.29
N SER A 110 -1.83 -6.28 -2.11
CA SER A 110 -1.36 -7.66 -1.89
C SER A 110 -2.16 -8.36 -0.80
N ASP A 111 -2.43 -9.65 -0.99
CA ASP A 111 -3.22 -10.44 -0.04
C ASP A 111 -2.32 -11.08 1.03
N THR A 112 -1.34 -11.89 0.65
CA THR A 112 -0.57 -12.67 1.63
C THR A 112 0.46 -11.83 2.41
N THR A 113 0.30 -11.76 3.73
CA THR A 113 1.36 -11.29 4.66
C THR A 113 2.50 -12.31 4.71
N TRP A 114 3.74 -11.83 4.71
CA TRP A 114 4.93 -12.68 4.87
C TRP A 114 6.06 -11.94 5.58
N VAL A 115 6.95 -12.70 6.22
CA VAL A 115 8.20 -12.20 6.82
C VAL A 115 9.37 -13.11 6.48
N GLN A 116 10.60 -12.61 6.49
CA GLN A 116 11.77 -13.46 6.28
C GLN A 116 12.03 -14.35 7.50
N CYS A 117 12.19 -15.64 7.24
CA CYS A 117 12.35 -16.68 8.25
C CYS A 117 13.69 -17.40 8.14
N ARG A 118 14.16 -17.92 9.28
CA ARG A 118 15.22 -18.93 9.32
C ARG A 118 14.71 -20.26 8.73
N PRO A 119 15.62 -21.07 8.14
CA PRO A 119 17.07 -20.87 8.10
C PRO A 119 17.56 -19.89 7.03
N CYS A 120 16.72 -19.53 6.06
CA CYS A 120 17.06 -18.75 4.87
C CYS A 120 18.38 -19.18 4.20
N VAL A 121 18.48 -20.46 3.85
CA VAL A 121 19.73 -21.06 3.34
C VAL A 121 20.13 -20.58 1.95
N VAL A 122 19.17 -20.22 1.10
CA VAL A 122 19.45 -19.87 -0.30
C VAL A 122 19.82 -18.40 -0.44
N LYS A 123 18.89 -17.49 -0.12
CA LYS A 123 19.08 -16.05 -0.27
C LYS A 123 18.03 -15.28 0.53
N CYS A 124 18.47 -14.40 1.42
CA CYS A 124 17.65 -13.35 2.04
C CYS A 124 18.37 -12.03 1.91
N TYR A 125 17.59 -10.95 1.84
CA TYR A 125 18.14 -9.61 1.93
C TYR A 125 18.31 -9.20 3.40
N LYS A 126 19.18 -8.23 3.65
CA LYS A 126 19.39 -7.70 5.01
C LYS A 126 18.17 -6.90 5.45
N GLN A 127 17.68 -7.15 6.66
CA GLN A 127 16.57 -6.43 7.26
C GLN A 127 16.96 -5.80 8.60
N LYS A 128 16.13 -4.88 9.10
CA LYS A 128 16.38 -4.15 10.35
C LYS A 128 16.39 -5.07 11.58
N GLN A 129 15.37 -5.92 11.72
CA GLN A 129 15.28 -6.90 12.81
C GLN A 129 15.93 -8.24 12.41
N PRO A 130 16.32 -9.13 13.34
CA PRO A 130 16.70 -10.50 13.01
C PRO A 130 15.59 -11.24 12.25
N LEU A 131 15.95 -12.26 11.46
CA LEU A 131 14.96 -13.12 10.81
C LEU A 131 14.05 -13.80 11.84
N PHE A 132 12.79 -14.05 11.50
CA PHE A 132 11.90 -14.85 12.34
C PHE A 132 12.44 -16.27 12.49
N ASP A 133 12.45 -16.78 13.71
CA ASP A 133 12.95 -18.11 14.04
C ASP A 133 11.77 -18.99 14.49
N PRO A 134 11.22 -19.83 13.59
CA PRO A 134 10.09 -20.69 13.92
C PRO A 134 10.29 -21.53 15.19
N ALA A 135 11.53 -21.96 15.47
CA ALA A 135 11.85 -22.80 16.62
C ALA A 135 11.72 -22.06 17.96
N LYS A 136 11.65 -20.73 17.96
CA LYS A 136 11.51 -19.90 19.17
C LYS A 136 10.08 -19.53 19.50
N SER A 137 9.12 -19.86 18.64
CA SER A 137 7.71 -19.60 18.87
C SER A 137 6.99 -20.88 19.26
N SER A 138 6.39 -20.88 20.46
CA SER A 138 5.61 -22.01 20.95
C SER A 138 4.27 -22.22 20.23
N THR A 139 3.83 -21.25 19.42
CA THR A 139 2.57 -21.32 18.66
C THR A 139 2.76 -21.43 17.15
N TYR A 140 4.01 -21.55 16.67
CA TYR A 140 4.29 -21.75 15.26
C TYR A 140 3.87 -23.14 14.80
N ALA A 141 3.22 -23.21 13.65
CA ALA A 141 2.99 -24.46 12.94
C ALA A 141 2.99 -24.26 11.42
N ASN A 142 3.64 -25.17 10.70
CA ASN A 142 3.51 -25.24 9.25
C ASN A 142 2.11 -25.71 8.85
N ILE A 143 1.55 -25.12 7.80
CA ILE A 143 0.28 -25.59 7.22
C ILE A 143 0.53 -26.89 6.43
N SER A 144 -0.37 -27.87 6.56
CA SER A 144 -0.29 -29.11 5.79
C SER A 144 -0.61 -28.86 4.32
N CYS A 145 0.00 -29.62 3.40
CA CYS A 145 -0.36 -29.56 1.97
C CYS A 145 -1.84 -29.92 1.70
N THR A 146 -2.46 -30.68 2.61
CA THR A 146 -3.87 -31.08 2.50
C THR A 146 -4.83 -30.09 3.14
N ASP A 147 -4.30 -29.07 3.83
CA ASP A 147 -5.12 -28.01 4.40
C ASP A 147 -5.73 -27.18 3.26
N PRO A 148 -7.05 -26.90 3.28
CA PRO A 148 -7.71 -26.07 2.28
C PRO A 148 -7.04 -24.69 2.12
N ALA A 149 -6.43 -24.15 3.18
CA ALA A 149 -5.71 -22.89 3.15
C ALA A 149 -4.52 -22.88 2.19
N CYS A 150 -3.93 -24.05 1.87
CA CYS A 150 -2.85 -24.14 0.91
C CYS A 150 -3.32 -23.83 -0.52
N ALA A 151 -4.56 -24.20 -0.85
CA ALA A 151 -5.17 -23.94 -2.15
C ALA A 151 -5.64 -22.48 -2.33
N ASP A 152 -5.65 -21.67 -1.26
CA ASP A 152 -5.98 -20.25 -1.31
C ASP A 152 -4.82 -19.38 -1.85
N LEU A 153 -3.60 -19.94 -1.96
CA LEU A 153 -2.40 -19.23 -2.42
C LEU A 153 -2.35 -19.09 -3.94
N ASP A 154 -1.78 -17.98 -4.42
CA ASP A 154 -1.57 -17.75 -5.86
C ASP A 154 -0.60 -18.77 -6.46
N GLN A 155 0.47 -19.09 -5.74
CA GLN A 155 1.40 -20.16 -6.07
C GLN A 155 1.64 -20.98 -4.81
N SER A 156 1.26 -22.25 -4.88
CA SER A 156 1.43 -23.22 -3.80
C SER A 156 2.27 -24.40 -4.25
N GLY A 157 2.98 -25.02 -3.31
CA GLY A 157 3.68 -26.29 -3.51
C GLY A 157 3.58 -27.17 -2.27
N CYS A 158 4.25 -28.33 -2.30
CA CYS A 158 4.31 -29.22 -1.17
C CYS A 158 5.74 -29.72 -0.97
N SER A 159 6.25 -29.65 0.26
CA SER A 159 7.55 -30.20 0.63
C SER A 159 7.48 -30.80 2.03
N GLY A 160 7.86 -32.07 2.18
CA GLY A 160 7.81 -32.77 3.47
C GLY A 160 6.41 -32.81 4.11
N GLY A 161 5.34 -32.77 3.30
CA GLY A 161 3.95 -32.71 3.80
C GLY A 161 3.47 -31.31 4.23
N HIS A 162 4.32 -30.29 4.10
CA HIS A 162 4.02 -28.90 4.42
C HIS A 162 3.83 -28.03 3.16
N CYS A 163 2.84 -27.15 3.23
CA CYS A 163 2.49 -26.24 2.16
C CYS A 163 3.60 -25.23 1.92
N LEU A 164 4.04 -25.10 0.67
CA LEU A 164 4.92 -24.02 0.23
C LEU A 164 4.08 -22.89 -0.34
N TYR A 165 4.52 -21.66 -0.13
CA TYR A 165 3.99 -20.49 -0.84
C TYR A 165 5.08 -19.87 -1.71
N GLY A 166 4.64 -19.28 -2.82
CA GLY A 166 5.46 -18.41 -3.66
C GLY A 166 4.70 -17.14 -3.98
N LEU A 167 5.39 -16.00 -3.88
CA LEU A 167 4.89 -14.73 -4.38
C LEU A 167 5.94 -14.12 -5.31
N GLN A 168 5.46 -13.61 -6.44
CA GLN A 168 6.24 -12.85 -7.41
C GLN A 168 5.61 -11.47 -7.57
N TYR A 169 6.42 -10.44 -7.33
CA TYR A 169 6.07 -9.04 -7.53
C TYR A 169 6.57 -8.56 -8.89
N GLY A 170 5.98 -7.48 -9.39
CA GLY A 170 6.28 -6.92 -10.72
C GLY A 170 7.66 -6.34 -10.89
N ASP A 171 8.24 -5.86 -9.81
CA ASP A 171 9.63 -5.38 -9.72
C ASP A 171 10.66 -6.52 -9.77
N GLY A 172 10.24 -7.74 -10.10
CA GLY A 172 11.07 -8.93 -10.09
C GLY A 172 11.32 -9.48 -8.68
N SER A 173 10.80 -8.81 -7.64
CA SER A 173 10.94 -9.27 -6.27
C SER A 173 10.16 -10.56 -6.04
N SER A 174 10.69 -11.46 -5.23
CA SER A 174 10.06 -12.73 -4.91
C SER A 174 10.31 -13.14 -3.47
N THR A 175 9.37 -13.90 -2.95
CA THR A 175 9.46 -14.59 -1.67
C THR A 175 8.92 -16.00 -1.83
N VAL A 176 9.68 -16.97 -1.34
CA VAL A 176 9.33 -18.39 -1.35
C VAL A 176 9.67 -18.98 0.00
N GLY A 177 8.80 -19.83 0.53
CA GLY A 177 9.04 -20.54 1.78
C GLY A 177 7.83 -21.38 2.19
N PHE A 178 7.68 -21.62 3.48
CA PHE A 178 6.55 -22.39 4.01
C PHE A 178 5.38 -21.47 4.31
N PHE A 179 4.18 -21.92 3.96
CA PHE A 179 2.96 -21.31 4.48
C PHE A 179 2.74 -21.85 5.89
N ALA A 180 2.62 -20.94 6.84
CA ALA A 180 2.58 -21.27 8.26
C ALA A 180 1.50 -20.48 8.97
N GLN A 181 1.22 -20.86 10.21
CA GLN A 181 0.40 -20.09 11.14
C GLN A 181 1.14 -19.83 12.44
N ASP A 182 0.88 -18.66 13.02
CA ASP A 182 1.35 -18.30 14.35
C ASP A 182 0.45 -17.21 14.96
N THR A 183 0.82 -16.67 16.12
CA THR A 183 0.14 -15.54 16.75
C THR A 183 0.69 -14.23 16.19
N LEU A 184 -0.17 -13.44 15.55
CA LEU A 184 0.12 -12.06 15.13
C LEU A 184 -0.35 -11.09 16.21
N THR A 185 0.54 -10.19 16.65
CA THR A 185 0.23 -9.12 17.61
C THR A 185 0.16 -7.78 16.88
N ILE A 186 -0.95 -7.07 17.08
CA ILE A 186 -1.25 -5.74 16.52
C ILE A 186 -1.51 -4.82 17.71
N ALA A 187 -0.58 -3.90 17.98
CA ALA A 187 -0.62 -3.04 19.16
C ALA A 187 -0.75 -3.87 20.46
N HIS A 188 -1.85 -3.70 21.20
CA HIS A 188 -2.16 -4.41 22.43
C HIS A 188 -2.95 -5.71 22.20
N ASP A 189 -3.21 -6.06 20.95
CA ASP A 189 -4.20 -7.05 20.55
C ASP A 189 -3.56 -8.22 19.78
N ALA A 190 -4.17 -9.40 19.82
CA ALA A 190 -3.63 -10.61 19.18
C ALA A 190 -4.62 -11.32 18.27
N VAL A 191 -4.13 -11.80 17.13
CA VAL A 191 -4.81 -12.68 16.16
C VAL A 191 -4.11 -14.04 16.20
N LYS A 192 -4.74 -15.03 16.84
CA LYS A 192 -4.20 -16.40 16.97
C LYS A 192 -4.43 -17.18 15.68
N GLY A 193 -3.48 -18.06 15.33
CA GLY A 193 -3.58 -18.89 14.13
C GLY A 193 -3.61 -18.05 12.84
N PHE A 194 -2.97 -16.89 12.87
CA PHE A 194 -2.83 -16.03 11.70
C PHE A 194 -1.91 -16.71 10.69
N ARG A 195 -2.40 -16.94 9.48
CA ARG A 195 -1.65 -17.61 8.42
C ARG A 195 -0.82 -16.60 7.64
N PHE A 196 0.45 -16.91 7.43
CA PHE A 196 1.41 -16.03 6.78
C PHE A 196 2.48 -16.84 6.03
N GLY A 197 3.18 -16.19 5.12
CA GLY A 197 4.35 -16.73 4.46
C GLY A 197 5.60 -16.62 5.32
N CYS A 198 6.22 -17.75 5.65
CA CYS A 198 7.52 -17.80 6.31
C CYS A 198 8.61 -17.92 5.23
N GLY A 199 9.12 -16.77 4.77
CA GLY A 199 9.96 -16.69 3.58
C GLY A 199 11.40 -17.11 3.83
N GLU A 200 11.85 -18.18 3.19
CA GLU A 200 13.22 -18.72 3.32
C GLU A 200 14.09 -18.45 2.07
N LYS A 201 13.49 -17.90 1.01
CA LYS A 201 14.19 -17.40 -0.17
C LYS A 201 13.51 -16.11 -0.60
N ASN A 202 14.17 -14.99 -0.33
CA ASN A 202 13.66 -13.65 -0.59
C ASN A 202 14.69 -12.83 -1.37
N SER A 203 14.26 -12.25 -2.47
CA SER A 203 15.10 -11.40 -3.32
C SER A 203 14.24 -10.27 -3.85
N GLY A 204 14.74 -9.04 -3.86
CA GLY A 204 13.95 -7.93 -4.36
C GLY A 204 14.26 -6.59 -3.73
N LEU A 205 13.42 -5.61 -4.07
CA LEU A 205 13.49 -4.22 -3.66
C LEU A 205 12.69 -3.96 -2.36
N PHE A 206 12.87 -4.81 -1.36
CA PHE A 206 12.20 -4.69 -0.06
C PHE A 206 12.96 -3.80 0.95
N GLY A 207 14.12 -3.30 0.55
CA GLY A 207 15.02 -2.57 1.43
C GLY A 207 15.35 -3.39 2.67
N LYS A 208 15.02 -2.86 3.85
CA LYS A 208 15.26 -3.47 5.17
C LYS A 208 13.99 -3.83 5.94
N ALA A 209 12.84 -3.75 5.31
CA ALA A 209 11.61 -4.23 5.92
C ALA A 209 11.71 -5.75 6.15
N ALA A 210 11.21 -6.22 7.27
CA ALA A 210 11.21 -7.65 7.61
C ALA A 210 10.31 -8.48 6.68
N GLY A 211 9.44 -7.82 5.92
CA GLY A 211 8.51 -8.41 4.99
C GLY A 211 7.39 -7.43 4.68
N LEU A 212 6.22 -7.98 4.38
CA LEU A 212 5.05 -7.22 3.94
C LEU A 212 3.80 -7.74 4.65
N MET A 213 2.94 -6.80 5.06
CA MET A 213 1.59 -7.04 5.56
C MET A 213 0.59 -6.83 4.43
N GLY A 214 -0.06 -7.90 4.00
CA GLY A 214 -1.08 -7.87 2.96
C GLY A 214 -2.43 -7.45 3.53
N LEU A 215 -2.93 -6.33 3.03
CA LEU A 215 -4.20 -5.72 3.41
C LEU A 215 -5.24 -5.79 2.29
N GLY A 216 -5.00 -6.58 1.23
CA GLY A 216 -5.96 -6.81 0.16
C GLY A 216 -7.26 -7.47 0.62
N ARG A 217 -8.12 -7.81 -0.35
CA ARG A 217 -9.44 -8.42 -0.14
C ARG A 217 -9.46 -9.94 -0.26
N GLY A 218 -8.34 -10.56 -0.62
CA GLY A 218 -8.24 -12.01 -0.78
C GLY A 218 -8.24 -12.76 0.54
N SER A 219 -8.51 -14.06 0.48
CA SER A 219 -8.69 -14.94 1.65
C SER A 219 -7.45 -15.07 2.55
N THR A 220 -6.25 -14.83 2.01
CA THR A 220 -4.99 -14.84 2.75
C THR A 220 -4.63 -13.49 3.38
N SER A 221 -5.40 -12.43 3.12
CA SER A 221 -5.17 -11.10 3.70
C SER A 221 -5.44 -11.04 5.19
N LEU A 222 -4.72 -10.13 5.87
CA LEU A 222 -5.03 -9.82 7.26
C LEU A 222 -6.45 -9.31 7.42
N THR A 223 -6.91 -8.48 6.48
CA THR A 223 -8.28 -7.94 6.45
C THR A 223 -9.33 -9.04 6.53
N VAL A 224 -9.18 -10.11 5.73
CA VAL A 224 -10.12 -11.24 5.71
C VAL A 224 -9.89 -12.20 6.88
N GLN A 225 -8.64 -12.57 7.17
CA GLN A 225 -8.33 -13.51 8.26
C GLN A 225 -8.77 -13.00 9.63
N ALA A 226 -8.65 -11.69 9.87
CA ALA A 226 -9.05 -11.05 11.12
C ALA A 226 -10.45 -10.43 11.07
N THR A 227 -11.27 -10.69 10.04
CA THR A 227 -12.61 -10.11 9.90
C THR A 227 -13.50 -10.38 11.12
N ALA A 228 -13.47 -11.58 11.70
CA ALA A 228 -14.27 -11.90 12.89
C ALA A 228 -13.93 -11.03 14.11
N LYS A 229 -12.70 -10.48 14.15
CA LYS A 229 -12.20 -9.63 15.25
C LYS A 229 -12.35 -8.14 14.93
N TYR A 230 -12.06 -7.73 13.70
CA TYR A 230 -12.01 -6.32 13.29
C TYR A 230 -13.15 -5.89 12.34
N GLY A 231 -14.14 -6.75 12.12
CA GLY A 231 -15.28 -6.46 11.24
C GLY A 231 -14.95 -6.33 9.76
N GLY A 232 -13.72 -6.68 9.34
CA GLY A 232 -13.25 -6.47 7.98
C GLY A 232 -13.09 -4.98 7.63
N ALA A 233 -12.81 -4.14 8.63
CA ALA A 233 -12.59 -2.72 8.46
C ALA A 233 -11.23 -2.30 9.01
N PHE A 234 -10.56 -1.38 8.32
CA PHE A 234 -9.33 -0.75 8.76
C PHE A 234 -9.19 0.63 8.11
N ALA A 235 -8.41 1.51 8.72
CA ALA A 235 -8.03 2.79 8.15
C ALA A 235 -6.56 3.07 8.40
N TYR A 236 -5.95 3.91 7.57
CA TYR A 236 -4.61 4.43 7.85
C TYR A 236 -4.52 5.90 7.50
N CYS A 237 -3.58 6.60 8.13
CA CYS A 237 -3.12 7.90 7.67
C CYS A 237 -1.61 7.86 7.40
N LEU A 238 -1.22 8.38 6.24
CA LEU A 238 0.17 8.41 5.79
C LEU A 238 0.80 9.78 6.08
N PRO A 239 1.85 9.87 6.91
CA PRO A 239 2.46 11.16 7.23
C PRO A 239 3.16 11.73 5.98
N ALA A 240 3.02 13.04 5.80
CA ALA A 240 3.62 13.77 4.68
C ALA A 240 5.15 13.88 4.79
N SER A 241 5.65 14.08 6.02
CA SER A 241 7.06 14.21 6.34
C SER A 241 7.55 13.04 7.18
N SER A 242 8.85 12.73 7.06
CA SER A 242 9.55 11.82 7.98
C SER A 242 9.85 12.45 9.35
N SER A 243 9.63 13.76 9.51
CA SER A 243 9.82 14.51 10.76
C SER A 243 8.50 15.13 11.24
N GLY A 244 8.22 15.00 12.54
CA GLY A 244 7.18 15.77 13.26
C GLY A 244 5.79 15.13 13.36
N THR A 245 5.36 14.31 12.40
CA THR A 245 4.04 13.65 12.42
C THR A 245 4.15 12.14 12.22
N THR A 246 3.52 11.36 13.10
CA THR A 246 3.43 9.90 12.99
C THR A 246 2.05 9.56 12.46
N GLY A 247 1.98 8.78 11.39
CA GLY A 247 0.70 8.26 10.93
C GLY A 247 0.23 7.09 11.78
N HIS A 248 -0.84 6.45 11.33
CA HIS A 248 -1.40 5.29 12.01
C HIS A 248 -1.96 4.29 11.01
N LEU A 249 -2.11 3.05 11.46
CA LEU A 249 -2.87 1.99 10.82
C LEU A 249 -3.76 1.35 11.89
N ASP A 250 -5.06 1.55 11.76
CA ASP A 250 -6.07 1.21 12.74
C ASP A 250 -6.97 0.09 12.22
N PHE A 251 -7.28 -0.87 13.07
CA PHE A 251 -8.16 -1.99 12.74
C PHE A 251 -9.48 -1.92 13.53
N GLY A 252 -10.58 -2.20 12.85
CA GLY A 252 -11.91 -2.21 13.44
C GLY A 252 -12.86 -1.17 12.86
N PRO A 253 -14.18 -1.29 13.13
CA PRO A 253 -15.19 -0.35 12.66
C PRO A 253 -15.03 1.07 13.26
N GLY A 254 -14.30 1.22 14.36
CA GLY A 254 -13.97 2.51 14.96
C GLY A 254 -12.78 3.23 14.31
N ALA A 255 -12.12 2.63 13.31
CA ALA A 255 -10.97 3.22 12.62
C ALA A 255 -11.35 4.42 11.71
N ALA A 256 -12.63 4.57 11.38
CA ALA A 256 -13.12 5.62 10.49
C ALA A 256 -13.31 6.97 11.20
N PRO A 257 -12.68 8.06 10.75
CA PRO A 257 -13.04 9.40 11.21
C PRO A 257 -14.47 9.77 10.80
N ALA A 258 -15.18 10.50 11.67
CA ALA A 258 -16.57 10.90 11.42
C ALA A 258 -16.75 11.83 10.19
N ASN A 259 -15.68 12.55 9.80
CA ASN A 259 -15.66 13.44 8.64
C ASN A 259 -15.23 12.75 7.33
N ALA A 260 -15.11 11.42 7.31
CA ALA A 260 -14.74 10.69 6.10
C ALA A 260 -15.80 10.83 5.00
N LYS A 261 -15.38 11.25 3.81
CA LYS A 261 -16.20 11.24 2.59
C LYS A 261 -16.20 9.83 1.99
N LEU A 262 -17.35 9.19 1.91
CA LEU A 262 -17.48 7.77 1.52
C LEU A 262 -17.86 7.60 0.05
N THR A 263 -17.22 6.64 -0.62
CA THR A 263 -17.54 6.20 -1.98
C THR A 263 -17.79 4.68 -1.99
N PRO A 264 -18.68 4.17 -2.87
CA PRO A 264 -18.86 2.73 -3.03
C PRO A 264 -17.56 2.02 -3.43
N MET A 265 -17.28 0.91 -2.76
CA MET A 265 -16.24 -0.04 -3.18
C MET A 265 -16.83 -0.94 -4.26
N LEU A 266 -16.25 -0.89 -5.46
CA LEU A 266 -16.64 -1.75 -6.56
C LEU A 266 -16.09 -3.16 -6.32
N THR A 267 -16.96 -4.17 -6.35
CA THR A 267 -16.60 -5.55 -5.97
C THR A 267 -16.64 -6.55 -7.12
N ASP A 268 -17.02 -6.09 -8.31
CA ASP A 268 -17.21 -6.85 -9.54
C ASP A 268 -15.92 -7.00 -10.38
N LYS A 269 -14.90 -6.18 -10.13
CA LYS A 269 -13.65 -6.11 -10.91
C LYS A 269 -12.46 -6.90 -10.33
N GLY A 270 -12.67 -7.71 -9.30
CA GLY A 270 -11.63 -8.59 -8.73
C GLY A 270 -11.75 -8.82 -7.23
N GLN A 271 -10.93 -9.75 -6.71
CA GLN A 271 -10.99 -10.20 -5.31
C GLN A 271 -9.85 -9.67 -4.42
N THR A 272 -8.82 -9.05 -4.98
CA THR A 272 -7.69 -8.50 -4.19
C THR A 272 -7.82 -7.00 -3.98
N PHE A 273 -8.02 -6.25 -5.07
CA PHE A 273 -7.89 -4.80 -5.05
C PHE A 273 -9.15 -4.08 -4.57
N TYR A 274 -8.94 -2.89 -4.01
CA TYR A 274 -10.01 -1.98 -3.60
C TYR A 274 -10.37 -1.04 -4.74
N TYR A 275 -11.31 -1.45 -5.59
CA TYR A 275 -11.80 -0.61 -6.68
C TYR A 275 -12.77 0.47 -6.17
N VAL A 276 -12.64 1.66 -6.73
CA VAL A 276 -13.54 2.80 -6.55
C VAL A 276 -13.89 3.38 -7.93
N GLY A 277 -15.07 4.00 -8.04
CA GLY A 277 -15.45 4.69 -9.27
C GLY A 277 -14.88 6.10 -9.28
N LEU A 278 -13.74 6.33 -9.92
CA LEU A 278 -13.29 7.71 -10.21
C LEU A 278 -14.18 8.28 -11.32
N THR A 279 -14.72 9.48 -11.15
CA THR A 279 -15.62 10.12 -12.12
C THR A 279 -15.05 11.43 -12.65
N GLY A 280 -14.02 11.98 -12.02
CA GLY A 280 -13.39 13.18 -12.53
C GLY A 280 -12.23 13.71 -11.70
N ILE A 281 -11.61 14.75 -12.23
CA ILE A 281 -10.48 15.46 -11.62
C ILE A 281 -10.79 16.94 -11.64
N ARG A 282 -10.42 17.66 -10.57
CA ARG A 282 -10.50 19.11 -10.49
C ARG A 282 -9.13 19.73 -10.35
N VAL A 283 -8.91 20.88 -11.00
CA VAL A 283 -7.71 21.71 -10.86
C VAL A 283 -8.15 23.14 -10.54
N GLY A 284 -7.64 23.71 -9.45
CA GLY A 284 -8.03 25.05 -9.00
C GLY A 284 -9.53 25.17 -8.65
N GLY A 285 -10.18 24.05 -8.31
CA GLY A 285 -11.62 23.98 -8.06
C GLY A 285 -12.49 23.74 -9.30
N GLU A 286 -11.93 23.84 -10.51
CA GLU A 286 -12.66 23.62 -11.76
C GLU A 286 -12.61 22.15 -12.18
N GLN A 287 -13.76 21.60 -12.56
CA GLN A 287 -13.88 20.25 -13.09
C GLN A 287 -13.30 20.15 -14.50
N LEU A 288 -12.35 19.23 -14.71
CA LEU A 288 -11.80 18.97 -16.03
C LEU A 288 -12.82 18.25 -16.92
N SER A 289 -12.88 18.65 -18.18
CA SER A 289 -13.75 18.04 -19.20
C SER A 289 -13.15 16.71 -19.69
N ILE A 290 -13.28 15.66 -18.89
CA ILE A 290 -12.82 14.30 -19.20
C ILE A 290 -14.06 13.39 -19.28
N PRO A 291 -14.27 12.63 -20.37
CA PRO A 291 -15.38 11.69 -20.45
C PRO A 291 -15.30 10.64 -19.32
N GLU A 292 -16.41 10.34 -18.65
CA GLU A 292 -16.43 9.35 -17.54
C GLU A 292 -15.94 7.96 -17.99
N SER A 293 -16.13 7.61 -19.26
CA SER A 293 -15.65 6.35 -19.86
C SER A 293 -14.14 6.15 -19.76
N VAL A 294 -13.36 7.24 -19.72
CA VAL A 294 -11.91 7.20 -19.51
C VAL A 294 -11.56 6.57 -18.16
N PHE A 295 -12.38 6.81 -17.14
CA PHE A 295 -12.15 6.26 -15.80
C PHE A 295 -12.83 4.89 -15.60
N SER A 296 -14.02 4.69 -16.16
CA SER A 296 -14.83 3.51 -15.89
C SER A 296 -14.35 2.23 -16.61
N THR A 297 -13.63 2.39 -17.73
CA THR A 297 -13.15 1.26 -18.56
C THR A 297 -12.25 0.33 -17.75
N GLY A 298 -11.07 0.81 -17.34
CA GLY A 298 -10.16 0.07 -16.44
C GLY A 298 -10.63 0.04 -14.98
N GLY A 299 -11.44 1.03 -14.57
CA GLY A 299 -11.72 1.31 -13.16
C GLY A 299 -10.52 1.98 -12.47
N THR A 300 -10.63 2.22 -11.16
CA THR A 300 -9.55 2.81 -10.37
C THR A 300 -9.39 2.05 -9.05
N ILE A 301 -8.16 1.74 -8.66
CA ILE A 301 -7.85 1.10 -7.37
C ILE A 301 -7.20 2.10 -6.41
N VAL A 302 -7.39 1.92 -5.11
CA VAL A 302 -6.65 2.64 -4.07
C VAL A 302 -5.56 1.73 -3.54
N ASP A 303 -4.29 2.15 -3.64
CA ASP A 303 -3.15 1.30 -3.30
C ASP A 303 -2.08 2.02 -2.47
N SER A 304 -1.81 1.54 -1.24
CA SER A 304 -0.71 2.00 -0.39
C SER A 304 0.66 1.51 -0.86
N GLY A 305 0.71 0.43 -1.65
CA GLY A 305 1.93 -0.18 -2.16
C GLY A 305 2.47 0.44 -3.46
N THR A 306 1.69 1.32 -4.10
CA THR A 306 2.09 2.14 -5.25
C THR A 306 2.44 3.55 -4.76
N VAL A 307 3.56 4.11 -5.18
CA VAL A 307 4.07 5.42 -4.75
C VAL A 307 3.34 6.57 -5.44
N ILE A 308 3.30 6.57 -6.77
CA ILE A 308 2.75 7.67 -7.59
C ILE A 308 1.43 7.25 -8.24
N THR A 309 0.42 8.12 -8.18
CA THR A 309 -0.86 7.87 -8.86
C THR A 309 -0.67 7.68 -10.36
N ARG A 310 -1.29 6.63 -10.90
CA ARG A 310 -1.37 6.34 -12.33
C ARG A 310 -2.77 6.64 -12.85
N LEU A 311 -2.84 7.47 -13.89
CA LEU A 311 -4.11 7.86 -14.52
C LEU A 311 -4.18 7.30 -15.94
N PRO A 312 -5.38 7.02 -16.47
CA PRO A 312 -5.62 6.88 -17.91
C PRO A 312 -4.92 8.00 -18.70
N ALA A 313 -4.40 7.68 -19.89
CA ALA A 313 -3.59 8.62 -20.67
C ALA A 313 -4.31 9.95 -20.96
N THR A 314 -5.59 9.88 -21.35
CA THR A 314 -6.41 11.08 -21.61
C THR A 314 -6.61 11.91 -20.33
N ALA A 315 -6.82 11.26 -19.19
CA ALA A 315 -7.01 11.95 -17.92
C ALA A 315 -5.71 12.59 -17.40
N ASN A 316 -4.56 11.90 -17.56
CA ASN A 316 -3.26 12.44 -17.20
C ASN A 316 -2.92 13.67 -18.04
N ALA A 317 -3.12 13.60 -19.37
CA ALA A 317 -2.87 14.73 -20.26
C ALA A 317 -3.73 15.96 -19.92
N ALA A 318 -5.02 15.75 -19.61
CA ALA A 318 -5.91 16.83 -19.19
C ALA A 318 -5.47 17.46 -17.86
N LEU A 319 -5.08 16.65 -16.87
CA LEU A 319 -4.56 17.12 -15.59
C LEU A 319 -3.25 17.91 -15.77
N SER A 320 -2.25 17.33 -16.45
CA SER A 320 -0.95 17.98 -16.69
C SER A 320 -1.12 19.29 -17.44
N SER A 321 -1.98 19.35 -18.46
CA SER A 321 -2.26 20.58 -19.21
C SER A 321 -2.92 21.67 -18.36
N ALA A 322 -3.96 21.32 -17.59
CA ALA A 322 -4.66 22.28 -16.75
C ALA A 322 -3.78 22.80 -15.60
N PHE A 323 -3.04 21.89 -14.96
CA PHE A 323 -2.08 22.24 -13.92
C PHE A 323 -0.98 23.16 -14.47
N ASP A 324 -0.45 22.85 -15.66
CA ASP A 324 0.59 23.65 -16.27
C ASP A 324 0.15 25.05 -16.65
N LYS A 325 -1.05 25.18 -17.22
CA LYS A 325 -1.65 26.48 -17.49
C LYS A 325 -1.78 27.31 -16.21
N ALA A 326 -2.22 26.70 -15.12
CA ALA A 326 -2.38 27.39 -13.83
C ALA A 326 -1.04 27.78 -13.19
N MET A 327 -0.01 26.93 -13.33
CA MET A 327 1.35 27.23 -12.87
C MET A 327 2.01 28.35 -13.69
N ALA A 328 1.87 28.31 -15.02
CA ALA A 328 2.38 29.35 -15.92
C ALA A 328 1.74 30.72 -15.65
N ALA A 329 0.43 30.75 -15.38
CA ALA A 329 -0.29 31.97 -15.01
C ALA A 329 0.23 32.61 -13.70
N LYS A 330 0.85 31.80 -12.82
CA LYS A 330 1.49 32.25 -11.57
C LYS A 330 2.99 32.56 -11.75
N GLY A 331 3.54 32.42 -12.96
CA GLY A 331 4.94 32.71 -13.27
C GLY A 331 5.94 31.63 -12.88
N TYR A 332 5.49 30.39 -12.61
CA TYR A 332 6.41 29.30 -12.29
C TYR A 332 7.19 28.82 -13.53
N LYS A 333 8.49 28.65 -13.37
CA LYS A 333 9.41 28.23 -14.44
C LYS A 333 9.41 26.70 -14.59
N LYS A 334 9.27 26.21 -15.83
CA LYS A 334 9.41 24.79 -16.16
C LYS A 334 10.83 24.25 -15.89
N ALA A 335 10.89 22.99 -15.51
CA ALA A 335 12.10 22.19 -15.42
C ALA A 335 11.97 20.93 -16.31
N PRO A 336 13.09 20.28 -16.68
CA PRO A 336 13.04 19.01 -17.41
C PRO A 336 12.24 17.94 -16.67
N ALA A 337 11.57 17.07 -17.43
CA ALA A 337 10.92 15.88 -16.91
C ALA A 337 11.89 14.99 -16.12
N PHE A 338 11.35 14.19 -15.19
CA PHE A 338 12.13 13.25 -14.39
C PHE A 338 11.48 11.88 -14.37
N SER A 339 12.14 10.88 -14.97
CA SER A 339 11.64 9.51 -15.02
C SER A 339 10.22 9.48 -15.61
N ILE A 340 9.26 8.89 -14.89
CA ILE A 340 7.84 8.78 -15.26
C ILE A 340 7.03 10.08 -15.09
N LEU A 341 7.63 11.15 -14.56
CA LEU A 341 6.97 12.42 -14.30
C LEU A 341 7.31 13.44 -15.40
N ASP A 342 6.30 13.88 -16.14
CA ASP A 342 6.45 14.69 -17.35
C ASP A 342 6.36 16.21 -17.12
N THR A 343 5.78 16.62 -15.99
CA THR A 343 5.42 18.01 -15.71
C THR A 343 6.19 18.50 -14.49
N CYS A 344 7.31 19.20 -14.72
CA CYS A 344 8.21 19.65 -13.65
C CYS A 344 8.49 21.15 -13.70
N TYR A 345 8.86 21.71 -12.54
CA TYR A 345 9.17 23.12 -12.35
C TYR A 345 10.42 23.32 -11.48
N ASP A 346 11.03 24.48 -11.65
CA ASP A 346 12.18 24.96 -10.88
C ASP A 346 11.68 25.83 -9.73
N PHE A 347 11.86 25.36 -8.49
CA PHE A 347 11.48 26.05 -7.26
C PHE A 347 12.69 26.65 -6.54
N THR A 348 13.84 26.78 -7.22
CA THR A 348 15.04 27.37 -6.61
C THR A 348 14.76 28.79 -6.12
N GLY A 349 14.96 29.03 -4.83
CA GLY A 349 14.69 30.32 -4.20
C GLY A 349 13.24 30.59 -3.84
N ILE A 350 12.33 29.64 -4.03
CA ILE A 350 10.92 29.74 -3.62
C ILE A 350 10.75 29.05 -2.26
N SER A 351 10.41 29.80 -1.23
CA SER A 351 10.17 29.29 0.13
C SER A 351 8.75 28.75 0.33
N GLU A 352 7.76 29.38 -0.32
CA GLU A 352 6.35 28.99 -0.26
C GLU A 352 5.75 29.00 -1.67
N ALA A 353 5.13 27.88 -2.03
CA ALA A 353 4.54 27.66 -3.35
C ALA A 353 3.02 27.75 -3.29
N ALA A 354 2.43 28.66 -4.07
CA ALA A 354 0.99 28.75 -4.25
C ALA A 354 0.53 27.77 -5.36
N LEU A 355 0.46 26.49 -5.02
CA LEU A 355 0.07 25.43 -5.95
C LEU A 355 -1.43 25.50 -6.30
N PRO A 356 -1.83 25.21 -7.56
CA PRO A 356 -3.22 24.91 -7.88
C PRO A 356 -3.70 23.71 -7.08
N ALA A 357 -4.88 23.81 -6.45
CA ALA A 357 -5.50 22.67 -5.77
C ALA A 357 -5.81 21.56 -6.77
N VAL A 358 -5.65 20.29 -6.37
CA VAL A 358 -6.01 19.13 -7.18
C VAL A 358 -6.93 18.23 -6.36
N SER A 359 -8.08 17.86 -6.92
CA SER A 359 -9.01 16.93 -6.27
C SER A 359 -9.39 15.78 -7.20
N LEU A 360 -9.48 14.58 -6.64
CA LEU A 360 -10.06 13.41 -7.30
C LEU A 360 -11.51 13.25 -6.86
N VAL A 361 -12.43 13.11 -7.81
CA VAL A 361 -13.87 13.03 -7.57
C VAL A 361 -14.34 11.63 -7.84
N PHE A 362 -15.03 11.03 -6.87
CA PHE A 362 -15.51 9.65 -6.95
C PHE A 362 -17.03 9.58 -7.08
N GLN A 363 -17.51 8.41 -7.52
CA GLN A 363 -18.91 8.05 -7.53
C GLN A 363 -19.53 8.29 -6.15
N GLY A 364 -20.73 8.89 -6.15
CA GLY A 364 -21.42 9.34 -4.93
C GLY A 364 -20.96 10.71 -4.41
N GLY A 365 -20.01 11.37 -5.09
CA GLY A 365 -19.60 12.75 -4.79
C GLY A 365 -18.52 12.89 -3.73
N ALA A 366 -17.99 11.79 -3.18
CA ALA A 366 -16.81 11.85 -2.33
C ALA A 366 -15.61 12.41 -3.10
N THR A 367 -14.74 13.13 -2.39
CA THR A 367 -13.52 13.68 -2.98
C THR A 367 -12.31 13.34 -2.13
N LEU A 368 -11.18 13.11 -2.80
CA LEU A 368 -9.85 13.18 -2.21
C LEU A 368 -9.22 14.50 -2.66
N ASP A 369 -9.22 15.47 -1.75
CA ASP A 369 -8.65 16.79 -1.98
C ASP A 369 -7.15 16.71 -1.66
N VAL A 370 -6.33 16.54 -2.69
CA VAL A 370 -4.93 16.13 -2.53
C VAL A 370 -4.14 17.20 -1.80
N ASP A 371 -3.48 16.81 -0.71
CA ASP A 371 -2.61 17.70 0.06
C ASP A 371 -1.43 18.20 -0.79
N ALA A 372 -0.89 19.37 -0.49
CA ALA A 372 0.25 19.93 -1.22
C ALA A 372 1.44 18.95 -1.30
N SER A 373 1.68 18.17 -0.25
CA SER A 373 2.72 17.11 -0.20
C SER A 373 2.43 15.89 -1.07
N GLY A 374 1.19 15.77 -1.56
CA GLY A 374 0.71 14.77 -2.51
C GLY A 374 0.53 15.31 -3.93
N ILE A 375 0.49 16.63 -4.14
CA ILE A 375 0.42 17.23 -5.48
C ILE A 375 1.80 17.19 -6.14
N MET A 376 2.86 17.49 -5.39
CA MET A 376 4.21 17.64 -5.93
C MET A 376 5.20 16.63 -5.36
N PHE A 377 6.11 16.16 -6.20
CA PHE A 377 7.22 15.27 -5.87
C PHE A 377 8.55 16.01 -6.08
N ALA A 378 9.22 16.33 -4.97
CA ALA A 378 10.47 17.09 -4.99
C ALA A 378 11.68 16.16 -5.20
N VAL A 379 12.29 16.20 -6.39
CA VAL A 379 13.54 15.49 -6.68
C VAL A 379 14.72 16.31 -6.16
N THR A 380 14.75 17.58 -6.55
CA THR A 380 15.66 18.63 -6.06
C THR A 380 14.91 19.97 -6.08
N PRO A 381 15.42 21.05 -5.44
CA PRO A 381 14.80 22.38 -5.56
C PRO A 381 14.64 22.86 -7.02
N ALA A 382 15.55 22.47 -7.91
CA ALA A 382 15.50 22.84 -9.33
C ALA A 382 14.62 21.91 -10.19
N GLN A 383 14.08 20.83 -9.60
CA GLN A 383 13.26 19.85 -10.30
C GLN A 383 12.23 19.25 -9.34
N VAL A 384 11.06 19.89 -9.29
CA VAL A 384 9.89 19.45 -8.53
C VAL A 384 8.77 19.16 -9.52
N CYS A 385 8.24 17.95 -9.50
CA CYS A 385 7.33 17.45 -10.53
C CYS A 385 5.92 17.24 -9.99
N LEU A 386 4.92 17.43 -10.85
CA LEU A 386 3.54 16.99 -10.57
C LEU A 386 3.57 15.47 -10.31
N ALA A 387 3.05 15.05 -9.17
CA ALA A 387 3.18 13.68 -8.66
C ALA A 387 2.15 12.71 -9.26
N PHE A 388 1.89 12.81 -10.56
CA PHE A 388 0.96 11.95 -11.31
C PHE A 388 1.67 11.48 -12.57
N ALA A 389 1.46 10.21 -12.93
CA ALA A 389 2.02 9.63 -14.15
C ALA A 389 0.93 9.00 -15.02
N SER A 390 1.17 9.02 -16.33
CA SER A 390 0.28 8.41 -17.32
C SER A 390 0.43 6.90 -17.34
N ASN A 391 -0.68 6.19 -17.49
CA ASN A 391 -0.68 4.84 -18.07
C ASN A 391 -0.36 4.93 -19.58
N GLY A 392 -0.10 3.78 -20.21
CA GLY A 392 0.12 3.71 -21.67
C GLY A 392 -1.15 3.96 -22.49
N ASP A 393 -2.34 3.71 -21.92
CA ASP A 393 -3.64 3.86 -22.58
C ASP A 393 -4.77 4.12 -21.56
N ASP A 394 -5.99 4.34 -22.08
CA ASP A 394 -7.21 4.57 -21.28
C ASP A 394 -7.90 3.27 -20.79
N THR A 395 -7.44 2.11 -21.23
CA THR A 395 -8.02 0.80 -20.86
C THR A 395 -7.38 0.21 -19.61
N SER A 396 -6.14 0.63 -19.32
CA SER A 396 -5.37 0.28 -18.15
C SER A 396 -6.05 0.76 -16.86
N VAL A 397 -5.95 -0.02 -15.78
CA VAL A 397 -6.55 0.37 -14.49
C VAL A 397 -5.87 1.62 -13.95
N GLY A 398 -6.64 2.59 -13.45
CA GLY A 398 -6.12 3.73 -12.69
C GLY A 398 -5.69 3.30 -11.29
N ILE A 399 -4.68 3.94 -10.72
CA ILE A 399 -4.17 3.60 -9.38
C ILE A 399 -3.97 4.88 -8.58
N ILE A 400 -4.67 5.04 -7.46
CA ILE A 400 -4.41 6.12 -6.51
C ILE A 400 -3.26 5.67 -5.60
N GLY A 401 -2.08 6.24 -5.81
CA GLY A 401 -0.86 5.91 -5.08
C GLY A 401 -0.77 6.57 -3.71
N ASN A 402 0.15 6.11 -2.88
CA ASN A 402 0.34 6.53 -1.50
C ASN A 402 0.76 8.00 -1.36
N THR A 403 1.36 8.61 -2.40
CA THR A 403 1.72 10.02 -2.40
C THR A 403 0.48 10.90 -2.32
N GLN A 404 -0.58 10.57 -3.07
CA GLN A 404 -1.83 11.33 -3.08
C GLN A 404 -2.70 11.08 -1.84
N GLN A 405 -2.42 10.00 -1.10
CA GLN A 405 -3.13 9.62 0.11
C GLN A 405 -2.54 10.24 1.39
N LYS A 406 -1.40 10.95 1.29
CA LYS A 406 -0.76 11.63 2.43
C LYS A 406 -1.74 12.55 3.14
N THR A 407 -1.59 12.64 4.47
CA THR A 407 -2.38 13.46 5.41
C THR A 407 -3.86 13.10 5.52
N HIS A 408 -4.33 12.14 4.74
CA HIS A 408 -5.70 11.66 4.75
C HIS A 408 -5.81 10.32 5.48
N ALA A 409 -6.87 10.17 6.27
CA ALA A 409 -7.34 8.84 6.63
C ALA A 409 -7.98 8.19 5.41
N VAL A 410 -7.46 7.04 5.01
CA VAL A 410 -8.04 6.19 3.98
C VAL A 410 -8.67 4.98 4.66
N LEU A 411 -9.99 4.89 4.57
CA LEU A 411 -10.81 3.85 5.21
C LEU A 411 -11.19 2.78 4.18
N PHE A 412 -11.15 1.52 4.61
CA PHE A 412 -11.72 0.39 3.88
C PHE A 412 -12.66 -0.37 4.81
N ASP A 413 -13.91 -0.55 4.39
CA ASP A 413 -14.92 -1.34 5.12
C ASP A 413 -15.53 -2.38 4.16
N LEU A 414 -15.14 -3.65 4.35
CA LEU A 414 -15.62 -4.76 3.52
C LEU A 414 -17.09 -5.08 3.79
N GLY A 415 -17.57 -4.89 5.02
CA GLY A 415 -18.95 -5.16 5.39
C GLY A 415 -19.92 -4.18 4.74
N LYS A 416 -19.56 -2.90 4.73
CA LYS A 416 -20.34 -1.83 4.10
C LYS A 416 -20.04 -1.66 2.60
N LYS A 417 -18.99 -2.31 2.09
CA LYS A 417 -18.48 -2.15 0.71
C LYS A 417 -18.22 -0.67 0.41
N THR A 418 -17.48 0.00 1.29
CA THR A 418 -17.15 1.43 1.15
C THR A 418 -15.66 1.69 1.30
N VAL A 419 -15.17 2.69 0.56
CA VAL A 419 -13.89 3.34 0.79
C VAL A 419 -14.15 4.77 1.26
N GLY A 420 -13.35 5.29 2.17
CA GLY A 420 -13.53 6.65 2.72
C GLY A 420 -12.25 7.46 2.72
N PHE A 421 -12.38 8.78 2.57
CA PHE A 421 -11.27 9.72 2.63
C PHE A 421 -11.59 10.84 3.62
N ALA A 422 -10.73 11.05 4.62
CA ALA A 422 -10.89 12.14 5.60
C ALA A 422 -9.60 12.97 5.67
N PRO A 423 -9.63 14.29 5.42
CA PRO A 423 -8.44 15.13 5.49
C PRO A 423 -7.98 15.37 6.93
N GLY A 424 -6.68 15.65 7.11
CA GLY A 424 -6.11 16.08 8.39
C GLY A 424 -6.19 15.03 9.50
N ALA A 425 -6.04 13.75 9.13
CA ALA A 425 -6.12 12.64 10.08
C ALA A 425 -4.74 12.21 10.61
N CYS A 426 -3.67 12.77 10.06
CA CYS A 426 -2.31 12.71 10.57
C CYS A 426 -2.04 14.03 11.32
#